data_AF-A0A554LP52-F1
#
_entry.id   AF-A0A554LP52-F1
#
_cell.length_a   1.000
_cell.length_b   1.000
_cell.length_c   1.000
_cell.angle_alpha   90.00
_cell.angle_beta   90.00
_cell.angle_gamma   90.00
#
_symmetry.space_group_name_H-M   'P 1'
#
loop_
_entity.id
_entity.type
_entity.pdbx_description
1 polymer ?
#
loop_
_entity_poly.entity_id
_entity_poly.type
_entity_poly.pdbx_seq_one_letter_code
_entity_poly.pdbx_strand_id
1 'polypeptide(L)'
;MEKMQKNQVNRCFGKHLKNPKESSKPKALPLTEQQREEKARRTFLAAAATERKKKKKKTNREIGSLLKEYKGRYSLLQLLQVIKLRYPSLLMAAIERVEGQRNRNELSMEKIAWFETFKASLKQEE
;
A
#
# COMPACT_ATOMS: atom_id res chain seq x y z
N MET A 1 30.70 -1.37 -28.54
CA MET A 1 30.18 -2.75 -28.28
C MET A 1 30.74 -3.22 -26.94
N GLU A 2 29.88 -3.89 -26.15
CA GLU A 2 30.16 -4.95 -25.14
C GLU A 2 31.38 -4.84 -24.19
N LYS A 3 31.21 -4.66 -22.86
CA LYS A 3 30.81 -5.60 -21.77
C LYS A 3 32.00 -6.27 -21.03
N MET A 4 31.80 -6.44 -19.71
CA MET A 4 32.41 -7.37 -18.73
C MET A 4 33.37 -6.70 -17.71
N GLN A 5 32.91 -6.33 -16.51
CA GLN A 5 32.69 -7.11 -15.26
C GLN A 5 33.93 -7.67 -14.55
N LYS A 6 34.13 -7.12 -13.33
CA LYS A 6 34.51 -7.75 -12.04
C LYS A 6 35.92 -8.31 -11.84
N ASN A 7 36.63 -7.72 -10.88
CA ASN A 7 36.85 -8.37 -9.57
C ASN A 7 37.57 -7.40 -8.62
N GLN A 8 36.87 -6.88 -7.62
CA GLN A 8 37.51 -6.23 -6.48
C GLN A 8 37.05 -6.95 -5.20
N VAL A 9 37.85 -7.93 -4.80
CA VAL A 9 37.73 -8.62 -3.52
C VAL A 9 38.40 -7.73 -2.48
N ASN A 10 37.63 -6.89 -1.78
CA ASN A 10 38.14 -6.11 -0.66
C ASN A 10 37.86 -6.84 0.67
N ARG A 11 38.89 -7.60 1.07
CA ARG A 11 39.41 -7.83 2.42
C ARG A 11 38.47 -7.45 3.59
N CYS A 12 37.85 -8.45 4.20
CA CYS A 12 37.34 -8.32 5.57
C CYS A 12 38.50 -8.37 6.57
N PHE A 13 38.51 -7.35 7.44
CA PHE A 13 39.44 -7.14 8.55
C PHE A 13 39.19 -8.09 9.73
N GLY A 14 40.28 -8.37 10.48
CA GLY A 14 40.22 -8.48 11.95
C GLY A 14 40.30 -9.89 12.53
N LYS A 15 41.52 -10.35 12.81
CA LYS A 15 41.79 -11.48 13.71
C LYS A 15 41.79 -11.03 15.18
N HIS A 16 41.24 -11.89 16.04
CA HIS A 16 41.47 -12.09 17.48
C HIS A 16 41.06 -11.02 18.51
N LEU A 17 40.05 -11.39 19.32
CA LEU A 17 40.02 -11.13 20.77
C LEU A 17 39.53 -12.40 21.48
N LYS A 18 40.44 -13.09 22.18
CA LYS A 18 40.11 -14.08 23.21
C LYS A 18 39.53 -13.33 24.41
N ASN A 19 38.33 -13.70 24.85
CA ASN A 19 37.85 -13.45 26.21
C ASN A 19 36.98 -14.66 26.63
N PRO A 20 37.40 -15.47 27.61
CA PRO A 20 36.55 -16.49 28.21
C PRO A 20 35.92 -15.90 29.47
N LYS A 21 34.72 -15.32 29.38
CA LYS A 21 33.90 -15.06 30.58
C LYS A 21 32.43 -15.34 30.29
N GLU A 22 31.95 -16.33 31.03
CA GLU A 22 30.59 -16.47 31.54
C GLU A 22 29.46 -16.52 30.52
N SER A 23 29.14 -17.76 30.17
CA SER A 23 27.80 -18.19 29.74
C SER A 23 26.76 -17.91 30.84
N SER A 24 26.40 -16.65 31.01
CA SER A 24 25.15 -16.27 31.67
C SER A 24 24.13 -16.02 30.57
N LYS A 25 23.52 -17.09 30.06
CA LYS A 25 22.26 -16.96 29.31
C LYS A 25 21.31 -16.22 30.25
N PRO A 26 20.79 -15.02 29.94
CA PRO A 26 19.71 -14.47 30.73
C PRO A 26 18.56 -15.49 30.63
N LYS A 27 18.14 -16.03 31.77
CA LYS A 27 16.84 -16.72 31.83
C LYS A 27 15.83 -15.72 31.32
N ALA A 28 15.26 -15.97 30.14
CA ALA A 28 14.17 -15.18 29.61
C ALA A 28 13.06 -15.20 30.67
N LEU A 29 12.89 -14.08 31.38
CA LEU A 29 11.80 -13.89 32.32
C LEU A 29 10.50 -14.15 31.54
N PRO A 30 9.55 -14.93 32.09
CA PRO A 30 8.29 -15.16 31.40
C PRO A 30 7.62 -13.81 31.13
N LEU A 31 7.28 -13.52 29.86
CA LEU A 31 6.56 -12.30 29.51
C LEU A 31 5.32 -12.19 30.41
N THR A 32 5.17 -11.02 31.05
CA THR A 32 3.98 -10.69 31.83
C THR A 32 2.74 -10.74 30.94
N GLU A 33 1.56 -10.97 31.50
CA GLU A 33 0.32 -11.01 30.73
C GLU A 33 0.11 -9.76 29.89
N GLN A 34 0.47 -8.58 30.42
CA GLN A 34 0.45 -7.32 29.68
C GLN A 34 1.37 -7.33 28.44
N GLN A 35 2.59 -7.86 28.54
CA GLN A 35 3.49 -7.94 27.39
C GLN A 35 3.00 -8.97 26.35
N ARG A 36 2.33 -10.04 26.77
CA ARG A 36 1.71 -11.02 25.86
C ARG A 36 0.52 -10.41 25.14
N GLU A 37 -0.33 -9.67 25.85
CA GLU A 37 -1.48 -8.99 25.27
C GLU A 37 -1.07 -7.88 24.30
N GLU A 38 -0.05 -7.08 24.66
CA GLU A 38 0.50 -6.07 23.76
C GLU A 38 1.10 -6.69 22.49
N LYS A 39 1.80 -7.82 22.63
CA LYS A 39 2.33 -8.57 21.48
C LYS A 39 1.23 -9.16 20.61
N ALA A 40 0.13 -9.65 21.20
CA ALA A 40 -1.05 -10.13 20.48
C ALA A 40 -1.75 -8.98 19.72
N ARG A 41 -1.94 -7.82 20.38
CA ARG A 41 -2.49 -6.62 19.75
C ARG A 41 -1.62 -6.15 18.58
N ARG A 42 -0.30 -6.08 18.76
CA ARG A 42 0.66 -5.69 17.70
C ARG A 42 0.62 -6.65 16.51
N THR A 43 0.54 -7.96 16.75
CA THR A 43 0.47 -8.97 15.68
C THR A 43 -0.86 -8.92 14.93
N PHE A 44 -1.98 -8.75 15.64
CA PHE A 44 -3.29 -8.55 15.02
C PHE A 44 -3.32 -7.28 14.17
N LEU A 45 -2.78 -6.16 14.68
CA LEU A 45 -2.69 -4.90 13.93
C LEU A 45 -1.79 -5.03 12.70
N ALA A 46 -0.65 -5.73 12.81
CA ALA A 46 0.24 -5.99 11.69
C ALA A 46 -0.40 -6.90 10.63
N ALA A 47 -1.14 -7.92 11.05
CA ALA A 47 -1.91 -8.80 10.16
C ALA A 47 -3.02 -8.01 9.45
N ALA A 48 -3.80 -7.21 10.18
CA ALA A 48 -4.83 -6.34 9.63
C ALA A 48 -4.26 -5.32 8.64
N ALA A 49 -3.10 -4.71 8.94
CA ALA A 49 -2.41 -3.81 8.03
C ALA A 49 -1.93 -4.52 6.75
N THR A 50 -1.46 -5.77 6.89
CA THR A 50 -1.02 -6.60 5.76
C THR A 50 -2.19 -6.99 4.86
N GLU A 51 -3.30 -7.41 5.45
CA GLU A 51 -4.54 -7.73 4.73
C GLU A 51 -5.13 -6.50 4.02
N ARG A 52 -5.14 -5.33 4.69
CA ARG A 52 -5.51 -4.05 4.07
C ARG A 52 -4.62 -3.71 2.87
N LYS A 53 -3.30 -3.90 2.98
CA LYS A 53 -2.35 -3.68 1.87
C LYS A 53 -2.62 -4.64 0.70
N LYS A 54 -2.86 -5.93 0.98
CA LYS A 54 -3.20 -6.92 -0.06
C LYS A 54 -4.52 -6.56 -0.75
N LYS A 55 -5.56 -6.23 0.01
CA LYS A 55 -6.86 -5.81 -0.52
C LYS A 55 -6.70 -4.56 -1.40
N LYS A 56 -6.01 -3.53 -0.93
CA LYS A 56 -5.71 -2.32 -1.71
C LYS A 56 -4.96 -2.63 -3.02
N LYS A 57 -3.98 -3.53 -2.97
CA LYS A 57 -3.23 -3.97 -4.17
C LYS A 57 -4.12 -4.72 -5.17
N LYS A 58 -5.04 -5.57 -4.69
CA LYS A 58 -6.01 -6.28 -5.52
C LYS A 58 -6.99 -5.30 -6.19
N THR A 59 -7.62 -4.42 -5.40
CA THR A 59 -8.55 -3.39 -5.89
C THR A 59 -7.90 -2.47 -6.93
N ASN A 60 -6.65 -2.07 -6.72
CA ASN A 60 -5.92 -1.26 -7.71
C ASN A 60 -5.65 -2.00 -9.03
N ARG A 61 -5.44 -3.32 -8.98
CA ARG A 61 -5.31 -4.15 -10.19
C ARG A 61 -6.64 -4.29 -10.93
N GLU A 62 -7.74 -4.41 -10.19
CA GLU A 62 -9.10 -4.48 -10.76
C GLU A 62 -9.44 -3.16 -11.46
N ILE A 63 -9.21 -2.01 -10.81
CA ILE A 63 -9.37 -0.69 -11.45
C ILE A 63 -8.49 -0.57 -12.71
N GLY A 64 -7.24 -1.04 -12.64
CA GLY A 64 -6.34 -1.03 -13.80
C GLY A 64 -6.82 -1.94 -14.94
N SER A 65 -7.42 -3.08 -14.62
CA SER A 65 -7.99 -4.01 -15.60
C SER A 65 -9.23 -3.41 -16.26
N LEU A 66 -10.09 -2.76 -15.46
CA LEU A 66 -11.23 -2.02 -15.95
C LEU A 66 -10.80 -0.92 -16.94
N LEU A 67 -9.80 -0.11 -16.59
CA LEU A 67 -9.27 0.93 -17.49
C LEU A 67 -8.75 0.36 -18.82
N LYS A 68 -8.16 -0.84 -18.81
CA LYS A 68 -7.72 -1.54 -20.02
C LYS A 68 -8.89 -2.08 -20.84
N GLU A 69 -9.92 -2.59 -20.19
CA GLU A 69 -11.16 -3.08 -20.85
C GLU A 69 -11.84 -1.95 -21.64
N TYR A 70 -11.89 -0.75 -21.06
CA TYR A 70 -12.35 0.46 -21.72
C TYR A 70 -11.34 1.07 -22.72
N LYS A 71 -10.34 0.27 -23.15
CA LYS A 71 -9.29 0.60 -24.15
C LYS A 71 -8.55 1.93 -23.90
N GLY A 72 -8.55 2.44 -22.67
CA GLY A 72 -8.04 3.78 -22.35
C GLY A 72 -8.82 4.93 -23.03
N ARG A 73 -9.99 4.67 -23.61
CA ARG A 73 -10.83 5.68 -24.27
C ARG A 73 -11.48 6.64 -23.28
N TYR A 74 -11.68 6.16 -22.05
CA TYR A 74 -12.26 6.93 -20.97
C TYR A 74 -11.26 7.05 -19.83
N SER A 75 -11.15 8.26 -19.29
CA SER A 75 -10.41 8.51 -18.07
C SER A 75 -11.09 7.82 -16.88
N LEU A 76 -10.31 7.54 -15.82
CA LEU A 76 -10.87 6.99 -14.58
C LEU A 76 -12.01 7.87 -14.03
N LEU A 77 -11.89 9.18 -14.18
CA LEU A 77 -12.91 10.15 -13.82
C LEU A 77 -14.25 9.88 -14.52
N GLN A 78 -14.22 9.69 -15.84
CA GLN A 78 -15.42 9.39 -16.63
C GLN A 78 -16.00 8.02 -16.30
N LEU A 79 -15.15 7.07 -15.90
CA LEU A 79 -15.59 5.74 -15.48
C LEU A 79 -16.19 5.72 -14.07
N LEU A 80 -16.12 6.79 -13.28
CA LEU A 80 -16.67 6.78 -11.92
C LEU A 80 -18.17 6.47 -11.87
N GLN A 81 -18.96 6.95 -12.85
CA GLN A 81 -20.38 6.61 -12.95
C GLN A 81 -20.60 5.12 -13.27
N VAL A 82 -19.80 4.57 -14.18
CA VAL A 82 -19.85 3.14 -14.53
C VAL A 82 -19.45 2.28 -13.33
N ILE A 83 -18.41 2.70 -12.60
CA ILE A 83 -17.94 2.02 -11.39
C ILE A 83 -19.00 2.09 -10.30
N LYS A 84 -19.65 3.24 -10.08
CA LYS A 84 -20.76 3.39 -9.13
C LYS A 84 -21.86 2.36 -9.38
N LEU A 85 -22.26 2.18 -10.64
CA LEU A 85 -23.36 1.30 -11.02
C LEU A 85 -22.98 -0.19 -11.05
N ARG A 86 -21.83 -0.53 -11.63
CA ARG A 86 -21.46 -1.93 -11.91
C ARG A 86 -20.48 -2.53 -10.90
N TYR A 87 -19.69 -1.70 -10.23
CA TYR A 87 -18.60 -2.11 -9.35
C TYR A 87 -18.53 -1.27 -8.08
N PRO A 88 -19.59 -1.20 -7.28
CA PRO A 88 -19.66 -0.33 -6.09
C PRO A 88 -18.54 -0.62 -5.09
N SER A 89 -18.07 -1.87 -5.01
CA SER A 89 -16.93 -2.28 -4.16
C SER A 89 -15.59 -1.61 -4.54
N LEU A 90 -15.46 -1.11 -5.78
CA LEU A 90 -14.27 -0.43 -6.28
C LEU A 90 -14.40 1.10 -6.22
N LEU A 91 -15.61 1.63 -5.99
CA LEU A 91 -15.92 3.05 -6.09
C LEU A 91 -15.05 3.91 -5.16
N MET A 92 -14.96 3.54 -3.89
CA MET A 92 -14.12 4.27 -2.93
C MET A 92 -12.64 4.31 -3.36
N ALA A 93 -12.08 3.18 -3.80
CA ALA A 93 -10.70 3.15 -4.25
C ALA A 93 -10.49 3.94 -5.57
N ALA A 94 -11.50 3.99 -6.44
CA ALA A 94 -11.46 4.81 -7.64
C ALA A 94 -11.49 6.31 -7.30
N ILE A 95 -12.32 6.72 -6.33
CA ILE A 95 -12.38 8.09 -5.79
C ILE A 95 -11.04 8.49 -5.18
N GLU A 96 -10.45 7.68 -4.30
CA GLU A 96 -9.11 7.94 -3.70
C GLU A 96 -8.06 8.16 -4.79
N ARG A 97 -8.13 7.39 -5.88
CA ARG A 97 -7.18 7.49 -6.98
C ARG A 97 -7.36 8.79 -7.76
N VAL A 98 -8.59 9.23 -8.01
CA VAL A 98 -8.89 10.52 -8.66
C VAL A 98 -8.51 11.69 -7.76
N GLU A 99 -8.70 11.60 -6.44
CA GLU A 99 -8.18 12.59 -5.48
C GLU A 99 -6.65 12.68 -5.53
N GLY A 100 -5.98 11.54 -5.64
CA GLY A 100 -4.54 11.50 -5.87
C GLY A 100 -4.10 12.17 -7.16
N GLN A 101 -4.93 12.20 -8.21
CA GLN A 101 -4.66 12.93 -9.46
C GLN A 101 -4.89 14.44 -9.28
N ARG A 102 -5.95 14.83 -8.59
CA ARG A 102 -6.21 16.23 -8.22
C ARG A 102 -5.04 16.82 -7.43
N ASN A 103 -4.56 16.12 -6.41
CA ASN A 103 -3.45 16.59 -5.56
C ASN A 103 -2.13 16.74 -6.33
N ARG A 104 -2.00 16.06 -7.47
CA ARG A 104 -0.85 16.18 -8.39
C ARG A 104 -1.10 17.19 -9.52
N ASN A 105 -2.19 17.94 -9.47
CA ASN A 105 -2.62 18.88 -10.51
C ASN A 105 -2.76 18.22 -11.91
N GLU A 106 -3.08 16.93 -11.97
CA GLU A 106 -3.29 16.19 -13.22
C GLU A 106 -4.70 16.39 -13.81
N LEU A 107 -5.56 17.16 -13.15
CA LEU A 107 -6.95 17.42 -13.54
C LEU A 107 -7.16 18.91 -13.82
N SER A 108 -7.90 19.21 -14.90
CA SER A 108 -8.37 20.57 -15.18
C SER A 108 -9.44 21.01 -14.16
N MET A 109 -9.64 22.32 -14.02
CA MET A 109 -10.65 22.88 -13.12
C MET A 109 -12.06 22.35 -13.40
N GLU A 110 -12.43 22.18 -14.68
CA GLU A 110 -13.71 21.57 -15.08
C GLU A 110 -13.86 20.13 -14.56
N LYS A 111 -12.80 19.33 -14.69
CA LYS A 111 -12.78 17.95 -14.21
C LYS A 111 -12.86 17.88 -12.68
N ILE A 112 -12.24 18.84 -11.99
CA ILE A 112 -12.32 18.96 -10.53
C ILE A 112 -13.74 19.35 -10.10
N ALA A 113 -14.35 20.34 -10.75
CA ALA A 113 -15.71 20.76 -10.45
C ALA A 113 -16.71 19.60 -10.63
N TRP A 114 -16.63 18.90 -11.77
CA TRP A 114 -17.44 17.70 -12.01
C TRP A 114 -17.21 16.62 -10.94
N PHE A 115 -15.95 16.38 -10.55
CA PHE A 115 -15.62 15.39 -9.54
C PHE A 115 -16.20 15.74 -8.17
N GLU A 116 -16.16 17.00 -7.76
CA GLU A 116 -16.78 17.47 -6.52
C GLU A 116 -18.30 17.33 -6.56
N THR A 117 -18.95 17.67 -7.68
CA THR A 117 -20.40 17.42 -7.88
C THR A 117 -20.72 15.92 -7.78
N PHE A 118 -19.90 15.07 -8.38
CA PHE A 118 -20.06 13.62 -8.28
C PHE A 118 -19.93 13.10 -6.84
N LYS A 119 -18.95 13.59 -6.07
CA LYS A 119 -18.83 13.24 -4.65
C LYS A 119 -20.02 13.75 -3.82
N ALA A 120 -20.53 14.94 -4.14
CA ALA A 120 -21.70 15.49 -3.46
C ALA A 120 -22.95 14.65 -3.72
N SER A 121 -23.15 14.14 -4.94
CA SER A 121 -24.30 13.27 -5.25
C SER A 121 -24.24 11.92 -4.56
N LEU A 122 -23.05 11.39 -4.26
CA LEU A 122 -22.91 10.18 -3.45
C LEU A 122 -23.39 10.37 -2.01
N LYS A 123 -23.20 11.56 -1.42
CA LYS A 123 -23.62 11.87 -0.05
C LYS A 123 -25.13 12.08 0.11
N GLN A 124 -25.85 12.33 -0.98
CA GLN A 124 -27.30 12.52 -0.97
C GLN A 124 -28.08 11.22 -1.15
N GLU A 125 -27.42 10.14 -1.58
CA GLU A 125 -28.03 8.82 -1.77
C GLU A 125 -27.82 7.86 -0.59
N GLU A 126 -27.06 8.27 0.44
CA GLU A 126 -26.95 7.59 1.76
C GLU A 126 -28.02 8.12 2.74
#